data_AF-A0A521C0V4-F1
#
_entry.id   AF-A0A521C0V4-F1
#
_cell.length_a   1.000
_cell.length_b   1.000
_cell.length_c   1.000
_cell.angle_alpha   90.00
_cell.angle_beta   90.00
_cell.angle_gamma   90.00
#
_symmetry.space_group_name_H-M   'P 1'
#
loop_
_entity.id
_entity.type
_entity.pdbx_description
1 polymer ?
#
loop_
_entity_poly.entity_id
_entity_poly.type
_entity_poly.pdbx_seq_one_letter_code
_entity_poly.pdbx_strand_id
1 'polypeptide(L)'
;MSTKFKNLKNDLRDLEEEGHLYSGSSGNSSKVTSSKIASYILLLAFIATLTFYAGSRFDESADFNPIEGVVQNFNQPSEDLLNRMGDWMQEMGYGELSREQLIDLREEGVTATYTSQMREAGYTDLTLEQLVELQNADVSATFTRMMKELGYELSVQDLIDLRRGSVTAFFTSNMMDLGYTLEELSKENLIRMRSVNVTHQLAERLIEEQSVEETGTRPSVDELIRYRISNQ
;
A
#
# COMPACT_ATOMS: atom_id res chain seq x y z
N MET A 1 -14.72 -31.71 -62.26
CA MET A 1 -14.64 -30.35 -61.68
C MET A 1 -13.60 -30.36 -60.56
N SER A 2 -12.42 -29.77 -60.75
CA SER A 2 -11.56 -29.25 -59.67
C SER A 2 -10.26 -28.70 -60.27
N THR A 3 -10.36 -27.56 -60.95
CA THR A 3 -9.24 -26.95 -61.71
C THR A 3 -8.95 -25.51 -61.30
N LYS A 4 -9.48 -25.05 -60.15
CA LYS A 4 -9.21 -23.72 -59.59
C LYS A 4 -8.53 -23.71 -58.22
N PHE A 5 -8.28 -24.87 -57.61
CA PHE A 5 -7.60 -24.96 -56.29
C PHE A 5 -6.15 -25.46 -56.36
N LYS A 6 -5.67 -25.95 -57.52
CA LYS A 6 -4.27 -26.38 -57.70
C LYS A 6 -3.30 -25.24 -58.02
N ASN A 7 -3.78 -24.11 -58.56
CA ASN A 7 -2.91 -22.99 -58.92
C ASN A 7 -2.53 -22.09 -57.73
N LEU A 8 -3.30 -22.06 -56.64
CA LEU A 8 -2.97 -21.21 -55.49
C LEU A 8 -1.80 -21.72 -54.65
N LYS A 9 -1.45 -23.01 -54.75
CA LYS A 9 -0.32 -23.61 -54.02
C LYS A 9 1.02 -23.43 -54.74
N ASN A 10 0.99 -23.18 -56.06
CA ASN A 10 2.20 -22.91 -56.84
C ASN A 10 2.59 -21.42 -56.74
N ASP A 11 1.62 -20.51 -56.73
CA ASP A 11 1.88 -19.06 -56.58
C ASP A 11 2.41 -18.66 -55.18
N LEU A 12 2.32 -19.55 -54.18
CA LEU A 12 2.91 -19.36 -52.85
C LEU A 12 4.30 -19.99 -52.68
N ARG A 13 4.75 -20.81 -53.64
CA ARG A 13 6.11 -21.39 -53.64
C ARG A 13 7.14 -20.51 -54.33
N ASP A 14 6.69 -19.62 -55.22
CA ASP A 14 7.55 -18.66 -55.92
C ASP A 14 7.82 -17.38 -55.12
N LEU A 15 7.23 -17.23 -53.92
CA LEU A 15 7.53 -16.12 -52.99
C LEU A 15 8.47 -16.51 -51.84
N GLU A 16 8.88 -17.79 -51.76
CA GLU A 16 9.79 -18.28 -50.72
C GLU A 16 11.24 -18.50 -51.25
N GLU A 17 11.48 -18.30 -52.56
CA GLU A 17 12.81 -18.44 -53.20
C GLU A 17 13.48 -17.13 -53.66
N GLU A 18 12.86 -15.95 -53.52
CA GLU A 18 13.56 -14.66 -53.71
C GLU A 18 14.14 -14.12 -52.39
N GLY A 19 14.93 -14.97 -51.74
CA GLY A 19 15.78 -14.61 -50.63
C GLY A 19 17.22 -14.42 -51.06
N HIS A 20 17.55 -13.46 -51.94
CA HIS A 20 18.93 -12.96 -52.05
C HIS A 20 19.02 -11.55 -52.68
N LEU A 21 19.78 -10.69 -51.98
CA LEU A 21 20.29 -9.36 -52.36
C LEU A 21 19.36 -8.17 -52.09
N TYR A 22 19.47 -7.59 -50.89
CA TYR A 22 19.98 -6.22 -50.75
C TYR A 22 20.54 -6.01 -49.34
N SER A 23 21.83 -5.68 -49.28
CA SER A 23 22.51 -5.17 -48.10
C SER A 23 22.10 -3.72 -47.90
N GLY A 24 21.69 -3.32 -46.69
CA GLY A 24 21.70 -1.91 -46.30
C GLY A 24 20.73 -1.52 -45.19
N SER A 25 21.31 -1.20 -44.03
CA SER A 25 20.85 -0.19 -43.07
C SER A 25 19.64 -0.47 -42.16
N SER A 26 19.99 -0.76 -40.89
CA SER A 26 19.51 -0.10 -39.67
C SER A 26 18.00 0.14 -39.47
N GLY A 27 17.41 -0.55 -38.49
CA GLY A 27 16.07 -0.23 -38.01
C GLY A 27 15.53 -1.28 -37.02
N ASN A 28 15.86 -1.10 -35.75
CA ASN A 28 15.37 -1.86 -34.62
C ASN A 28 13.83 -1.88 -34.58
N SER A 29 13.17 -3.04 -34.64
CA SER A 29 11.79 -3.18 -34.14
C SER A 29 11.53 -4.56 -33.55
N SER A 30 11.11 -4.51 -32.29
CA SER A 30 10.78 -5.61 -31.42
C SER A 30 9.64 -6.46 -31.97
N LYS A 31 9.90 -7.76 -32.11
CA LYS A 31 8.90 -8.80 -32.38
C LYS A 31 8.02 -8.97 -31.13
N VAL A 32 7.02 -8.11 -30.97
CA VAL A 32 6.01 -8.24 -29.90
C VAL A 32 5.11 -9.43 -30.24
N THR A 33 5.15 -10.44 -29.39
CA THR A 33 4.27 -11.61 -29.40
C THR A 33 2.82 -11.16 -29.19
N SER A 34 2.12 -10.89 -30.30
CA SER A 34 0.80 -10.27 -30.36
C SER A 34 -0.32 -11.32 -30.48
N SER A 35 -0.61 -12.03 -29.39
CA SER A 35 -1.91 -12.72 -29.26
C SER A 35 -2.89 -11.84 -28.48
N LYS A 36 -2.46 -11.25 -27.35
CA LYS A 36 -3.29 -10.38 -26.52
C LYS A 36 -3.55 -9.00 -27.14
N ILE A 37 -2.54 -8.38 -27.74
CA ILE A 37 -2.67 -7.05 -28.38
C ILE A 37 -3.58 -7.15 -29.62
N ALA A 38 -3.42 -8.21 -30.42
CA ALA A 38 -4.35 -8.51 -31.50
C ALA A 38 -5.80 -8.70 -31.00
N SER A 39 -5.99 -9.39 -29.87
CA SER A 39 -7.32 -9.53 -29.26
C SER A 39 -7.89 -8.19 -28.76
N TYR A 40 -7.10 -7.29 -28.20
CA TYR A 40 -7.57 -5.95 -27.79
C TYR A 40 -7.92 -5.06 -28.98
N ILE A 41 -7.14 -5.14 -30.07
CA ILE A 41 -7.43 -4.42 -31.31
C ILE A 41 -8.74 -4.94 -31.92
N LEU A 42 -8.96 -6.27 -31.91
CA LEU A 42 -10.21 -6.87 -32.35
C LEU A 42 -11.39 -6.51 -31.45
N LEU A 43 -11.20 -6.44 -30.14
CA LEU A 43 -12.23 -6.01 -29.19
C LEU A 43 -12.61 -4.54 -29.43
N LEU A 44 -11.63 -3.65 -29.60
CA LEU A 44 -11.89 -2.24 -29.92
C LEU A 44 -12.57 -2.07 -31.28
N ALA A 45 -12.13 -2.81 -32.29
CA ALA A 45 -12.79 -2.83 -33.59
C ALA A 45 -14.23 -3.35 -33.48
N PHE A 46 -14.45 -4.41 -32.69
CA PHE A 46 -15.78 -4.96 -32.42
C PHE A 46 -16.68 -3.94 -31.72
N ILE A 47 -16.18 -3.27 -30.67
CA ILE A 47 -16.91 -2.21 -29.96
C ILE A 47 -17.24 -1.07 -30.92
N ALA A 48 -16.28 -0.58 -31.71
CA ALA A 48 -16.53 0.48 -32.69
C ALA A 48 -17.58 0.08 -33.74
N THR A 49 -17.51 -1.16 -34.26
CA THR A 49 -18.53 -1.68 -35.19
C THR A 49 -19.88 -1.90 -34.51
N LEU A 50 -19.90 -2.29 -33.24
CA LEU A 50 -21.12 -2.49 -32.46
C LEU A 50 -21.79 -1.13 -32.22
N THR A 51 -21.03 -0.10 -31.84
CA THR A 51 -21.54 1.27 -31.68
C THR A 51 -22.03 1.85 -33.01
N PHE A 52 -21.32 1.62 -34.12
CA PHE A 52 -21.72 2.10 -35.44
C PHE A 52 -22.98 1.37 -35.98
N TYR A 53 -23.09 0.07 -35.74
CA TYR A 53 -24.25 -0.74 -36.15
C TYR A 53 -25.47 -0.48 -35.26
N ALA A 54 -25.26 -0.27 -33.95
CA ALA A 54 -26.30 0.11 -33.00
C ALA A 54 -26.77 1.56 -33.21
N GLY A 55 -25.86 2.48 -33.55
CA GLY A 55 -26.03 3.93 -33.59
C GLY A 55 -26.97 4.51 -34.65
N SER A 56 -27.94 3.74 -35.16
CA SER A 56 -29.01 4.27 -36.02
C SER A 56 -30.41 4.14 -35.42
N ARG A 57 -30.57 3.65 -34.17
CA ARG A 57 -31.90 3.55 -33.49
C ARG A 57 -31.93 3.85 -31.99
N PHE A 58 -30.87 4.42 -31.39
CA PHE A 58 -30.89 4.74 -29.96
C PHE A 58 -31.31 6.19 -29.71
N ASP A 59 -32.36 6.33 -28.92
CA ASP A 59 -32.95 7.58 -28.45
C ASP A 59 -31.97 8.26 -27.46
N GLU A 60 -31.75 9.56 -27.64
CA GLU A 60 -30.71 10.40 -27.04
C GLU A 60 -31.02 10.80 -25.58
N SER A 61 -31.61 9.90 -24.79
CA SER A 61 -32.03 10.16 -23.41
C SER A 61 -31.70 9.05 -22.41
N ALA A 62 -31.03 7.98 -22.84
CA ALA A 62 -30.49 6.98 -21.92
C ALA A 62 -29.06 7.37 -21.53
N ASP A 63 -28.87 7.78 -20.28
CA ASP A 63 -27.56 7.99 -19.64
C ASP A 63 -26.86 6.62 -19.45
N PHE A 64 -26.48 6.01 -20.57
CA PHE A 64 -25.82 4.72 -20.61
C PHE A 64 -24.32 4.98 -20.66
N ASN A 65 -23.67 4.88 -19.50
CA ASN A 65 -22.22 4.96 -19.38
C ASN A 65 -21.64 3.53 -19.24
N PRO A 66 -21.48 2.76 -20.34
CA PRO A 66 -21.12 1.33 -20.29
C PRO A 66 -19.76 1.06 -19.64
N ILE A 67 -18.92 2.10 -19.54
CA ILE A 67 -17.60 2.02 -18.96
C ILE A 67 -17.68 2.11 -17.42
N GLU A 68 -18.65 2.82 -16.83
CA GLU A 68 -18.76 2.95 -15.36
C GLU A 68 -19.04 1.60 -14.68
N GLY A 69 -19.98 0.81 -15.21
CA GLY A 69 -20.27 -0.52 -14.67
C GLY A 69 -19.13 -1.53 -14.85
N VAL A 70 -18.30 -1.35 -15.88
CA VAL A 70 -17.13 -2.21 -16.13
C VAL A 70 -15.97 -1.83 -15.22
N VAL A 71 -15.71 -0.53 -15.02
CA VAL A 71 -14.62 -0.04 -14.15
C VAL A 71 -14.88 -0.38 -12.68
N GLN A 72 -16.13 -0.28 -12.20
CA GLN A 72 -16.48 -0.64 -10.81
C GLN A 72 -16.33 -2.14 -10.51
N ASN A 73 -16.52 -3.02 -11.51
CA ASN A 73 -16.35 -4.47 -11.35
C ASN A 73 -14.88 -4.92 -11.33
N PHE A 74 -13.96 -4.12 -11.89
CA PHE A 74 -12.53 -4.45 -11.88
C PHE A 74 -11.79 -4.02 -10.62
N ASN A 75 -12.36 -3.10 -9.84
CA ASN A 75 -11.70 -2.57 -8.64
C ASN A 75 -12.15 -3.24 -7.33
N GLN A 76 -13.08 -4.21 -7.39
CA GLN A 76 -13.54 -4.94 -6.20
C GLN A 76 -12.60 -6.10 -5.85
N PRO A 77 -12.41 -6.40 -4.55
CA PRO A 77 -11.71 -7.62 -4.11
C PRO A 77 -12.40 -8.87 -4.66
N SER A 78 -11.63 -9.94 -4.94
CA SER A 78 -12.20 -11.21 -5.42
C SER A 78 -13.05 -11.91 -4.35
N GLU A 79 -14.13 -12.58 -4.76
CA GLU A 79 -15.01 -13.32 -3.84
C GLU A 79 -14.26 -14.36 -3.00
N ASP A 80 -13.33 -15.12 -3.61
CA ASP A 80 -12.51 -16.10 -2.89
C ASP A 80 -11.62 -15.48 -1.80
N LEU A 81 -11.23 -14.22 -1.97
CA LEU A 81 -10.47 -13.49 -0.95
C LEU A 81 -11.39 -13.07 0.20
N LEU A 82 -12.57 -12.54 -0.11
CA LEU A 82 -13.55 -12.11 0.88
C LEU A 82 -14.02 -13.30 1.72
N ASN A 83 -14.36 -14.43 1.10
CA ASN A 83 -14.78 -15.64 1.82
C ASN A 83 -13.71 -16.12 2.81
N ARG A 84 -12.45 -16.23 2.36
CA ARG A 84 -11.33 -16.62 3.24
C ARG A 84 -11.07 -15.62 4.35
N MET A 85 -11.21 -14.32 4.07
CA MET A 85 -11.12 -13.29 5.10
C MET A 85 -12.24 -13.44 6.13
N GLY A 86 -13.48 -13.69 5.69
CA GLY A 86 -14.62 -13.96 6.55
C GLY A 86 -14.37 -15.14 7.49
N ASP A 87 -13.89 -16.27 6.95
CA ASP A 87 -13.53 -17.45 7.73
C ASP A 87 -12.49 -17.13 8.82
N TRP A 88 -11.41 -16.44 8.46
CA TRP A 88 -10.37 -16.05 9.42
C TRP A 88 -10.87 -15.05 10.48
N MET A 89 -11.71 -14.08 10.09
CA MET A 89 -12.30 -13.14 11.03
C MET A 89 -13.25 -13.86 12.00
N GLN A 90 -14.01 -14.84 11.52
CA GLN A 90 -14.87 -15.69 12.35
C GLN A 90 -14.04 -16.54 13.33
N GLU A 91 -12.96 -17.16 12.87
CA GLU A 91 -12.02 -17.92 13.71
C GLU A 91 -11.39 -17.06 14.82
N MET A 92 -11.15 -15.77 14.53
CA MET A 92 -10.66 -14.80 15.52
C MET A 92 -11.75 -14.26 16.46
N GLY A 93 -13.02 -14.64 16.27
CA GLY A 93 -14.12 -14.32 17.18
C GLY A 93 -14.96 -13.10 16.78
N TYR A 94 -14.82 -12.57 15.56
CA TYR A 94 -15.59 -11.41 15.08
C TYR A 94 -17.00 -11.75 14.59
N GLY A 95 -17.37 -13.04 14.60
CA GLY A 95 -18.63 -13.53 14.06
C GLY A 95 -18.65 -13.61 12.54
N GLU A 96 -19.82 -13.91 11.99
CA GLU A 96 -20.05 -13.93 10.54
C GLU A 96 -20.20 -12.50 10.03
N LEU A 97 -19.31 -12.07 9.14
CA LEU A 97 -19.32 -10.74 8.53
C LEU A 97 -19.92 -10.80 7.13
N SER A 98 -20.76 -9.83 6.79
CA SER A 98 -21.30 -9.73 5.44
C SER A 98 -20.20 -9.39 4.42
N ARG A 99 -20.47 -9.68 3.15
CA ARG A 99 -19.59 -9.31 2.04
C ARG A 99 -19.26 -7.83 2.05
N GLU A 100 -20.27 -6.98 2.26
CA GLU A 100 -20.13 -5.52 2.31
C GLU A 100 -19.24 -5.10 3.48
N GLN A 101 -19.45 -5.67 4.68
CA GLN A 101 -18.59 -5.38 5.83
C GLN A 101 -17.14 -5.77 5.60
N LEU A 102 -16.88 -6.88 4.91
CA LEU A 102 -15.53 -7.32 4.57
C LEU A 102 -14.87 -6.40 3.54
N ILE A 103 -15.64 -5.85 2.60
CA ILE A 103 -15.15 -4.84 1.66
C ILE A 103 -14.81 -3.56 2.41
N ASP A 104 -15.73 -3.05 3.24
CA ASP A 104 -15.53 -1.82 4.02
C ASP A 104 -14.27 -1.92 4.90
N LEU A 105 -14.09 -3.04 5.63
CA LEU A 105 -12.89 -3.27 6.43
C LEU A 105 -11.62 -3.21 5.59
N ARG A 106 -11.63 -3.80 4.39
CA ARG A 106 -10.47 -3.78 3.50
C ARG A 106 -10.18 -2.40 2.92
N GLU A 107 -11.21 -1.63 2.63
CA GLU A 107 -11.08 -0.24 2.18
C GLU A 107 -10.45 0.63 3.27
N GLU A 108 -10.80 0.39 4.54
CA GLU A 108 -10.16 0.97 5.71
C GLU A 108 -8.76 0.36 6.02
N GLY A 109 -8.28 -0.59 5.22
CA GLY A 109 -6.98 -1.25 5.37
C GLY A 109 -6.94 -2.37 6.43
N VAL A 110 -8.06 -2.69 7.06
CA VAL A 110 -8.18 -3.80 8.01
C VAL A 110 -8.28 -5.12 7.26
N THR A 111 -7.27 -5.97 7.47
CA THR A 111 -7.20 -7.31 6.87
C THR A 111 -7.11 -8.37 7.96
N ALA A 112 -7.53 -9.59 7.67
CA ALA A 112 -7.37 -10.71 8.60
C ALA A 112 -5.90 -10.89 9.05
N THR A 113 -4.94 -10.68 8.15
CA THR A 113 -3.50 -10.72 8.48
C THR A 113 -3.12 -9.63 9.48
N TYR A 114 -3.56 -8.39 9.27
CA TYR A 114 -3.32 -7.29 10.20
C TYR A 114 -3.92 -7.60 11.58
N THR A 115 -5.18 -8.03 11.60
CA THR A 115 -5.89 -8.43 12.82
C THR A 115 -5.14 -9.53 13.58
N SER A 116 -4.72 -10.59 12.88
CA SER A 116 -3.92 -11.68 13.49
C SER A 116 -2.62 -11.15 14.10
N GLN A 117 -1.89 -10.30 13.38
CA GLN A 117 -0.62 -9.75 13.87
C GLN A 117 -0.80 -8.83 15.09
N MET A 118 -1.90 -8.07 15.17
CA MET A 118 -2.22 -7.27 16.34
C MET A 118 -2.55 -8.14 17.55
N ARG A 119 -3.28 -9.25 17.34
CA ARG A 119 -3.54 -10.25 18.39
C ARG A 119 -2.25 -10.90 18.88
N GLU A 120 -1.35 -11.28 17.97
CA GLU A 120 -0.02 -11.83 18.28
C GLU A 120 0.86 -10.82 19.04
N ALA A 121 0.70 -9.52 18.79
CA ALA A 121 1.36 -8.47 19.56
C ALA A 121 0.81 -8.33 21.00
N GLY A 122 -0.28 -9.02 21.34
CA GLY A 122 -0.90 -9.06 22.66
C GLY A 122 -2.23 -8.32 22.77
N TYR A 123 -2.77 -7.79 21.67
CA TYR A 123 -4.05 -7.08 21.65
C TYR A 123 -5.15 -8.02 21.15
N THR A 124 -5.58 -8.94 22.03
CA THR A 124 -6.49 -10.04 21.66
C THR A 124 -7.97 -9.65 21.65
N ASP A 125 -8.34 -8.58 22.35
CA ASP A 125 -9.75 -8.21 22.57
C ASP A 125 -10.09 -6.91 21.82
N LEU A 126 -9.55 -6.75 20.60
CA LEU A 126 -9.82 -5.59 19.76
C LEU A 126 -11.18 -5.72 19.08
N THR A 127 -12.00 -4.66 19.15
CA THR A 127 -13.21 -4.55 18.33
C THR A 127 -12.86 -4.23 16.88
N LEU A 128 -13.79 -4.46 15.94
CA LEU A 128 -13.60 -4.05 14.54
C LEU A 128 -13.37 -2.54 14.42
N GLU A 129 -14.10 -1.75 15.19
CA GLU A 129 -13.94 -0.29 15.24
C GLU A 129 -12.53 0.11 15.71
N GLN A 130 -12.01 -0.53 16.76
CA GLN A 130 -10.64 -0.28 17.23
C GLN A 130 -9.58 -0.66 16.20
N LEU A 131 -9.78 -1.75 15.43
CA LEU A 131 -8.87 -2.12 14.34
C LEU A 131 -8.85 -1.04 13.26
N VAL A 132 -10.01 -0.51 12.90
CA VAL A 132 -10.14 0.60 11.95
C VAL A 132 -9.45 1.85 12.49
N GLU A 133 -9.67 2.22 13.76
CA GLU A 133 -9.01 3.38 14.38
C GLU A 133 -7.48 3.25 14.42
N LEU A 134 -6.96 2.06 14.76
CA LEU A 134 -5.52 1.77 14.74
C LEU A 134 -4.96 1.91 13.33
N GLN A 135 -5.65 1.37 12.33
CA GLN A 135 -5.22 1.43 10.94
C GLN A 135 -5.26 2.87 10.40
N ASN A 136 -6.29 3.64 10.73
CA ASN A 136 -6.43 5.06 10.38
C ASN A 136 -5.38 5.95 11.07
N ALA A 137 -4.86 5.52 12.23
CA ALA A 137 -3.72 6.14 12.89
C ALA A 137 -2.35 5.62 12.38
N ASP A 138 -2.32 4.77 11.36
CA ASP A 138 -1.13 4.11 10.83
C ASP A 138 -0.34 3.34 11.90
N VAL A 139 -1.06 2.68 12.80
CA VAL A 139 -0.50 1.80 13.82
C VAL A 139 -0.29 0.41 13.22
N SER A 140 0.97 0.06 12.99
CA SER A 140 1.34 -1.27 12.52
C SER A 140 1.63 -2.24 13.67
N ALA A 141 1.35 -3.53 13.47
CA ALA A 141 1.72 -4.56 14.43
C ALA A 141 3.23 -4.60 14.72
N THR A 142 4.07 -4.24 13.74
CA THR A 142 5.51 -4.11 13.94
C THR A 142 5.85 -2.98 14.90
N PHE A 143 5.27 -1.78 14.74
CA PHE A 143 5.44 -0.68 15.69
C PHE A 143 5.03 -1.12 17.10
N THR A 144 3.87 -1.76 17.23
CA THR A 144 3.36 -2.26 18.51
C THR A 144 4.32 -3.24 19.18
N ARG A 145 4.83 -4.25 18.45
CA ARG A 145 5.81 -5.21 18.99
C ARG A 145 7.11 -4.53 19.41
N MET A 146 7.65 -3.63 18.58
CA MET A 146 8.88 -2.93 18.90
C MET A 146 8.74 -2.05 20.15
N MET A 147 7.62 -1.34 20.30
CA MET A 147 7.38 -0.54 21.51
C MET A 147 7.30 -1.43 22.76
N LYS A 148 6.67 -2.62 22.65
CA LYS A 148 6.64 -3.60 23.73
C LYS A 148 8.01 -4.16 24.07
N GLU A 149 8.84 -4.47 23.07
CA GLU A 149 10.23 -4.92 23.25
C GLU A 149 11.10 -3.85 23.94
N LEU A 150 10.83 -2.56 23.68
CA LEU A 150 11.45 -1.44 24.39
C LEU A 150 10.95 -1.27 25.83
N GLY A 151 9.97 -2.07 26.26
CA GLY A 151 9.45 -2.07 27.63
C GLY A 151 8.22 -1.20 27.85
N TYR A 152 7.55 -0.73 26.79
CA TYR A 152 6.33 0.05 26.91
C TYR A 152 5.09 -0.85 26.96
N GLU A 153 4.27 -0.68 27.99
CA GLU A 153 2.93 -1.25 28.09
C GLU A 153 1.91 -0.19 27.64
N LEU A 154 1.44 -0.30 26.40
CA LEU A 154 0.61 0.72 25.75
C LEU A 154 -0.83 0.23 25.59
N SER A 155 -1.81 1.05 25.95
CA SER A 155 -3.19 0.81 25.54
C SER A 155 -3.39 1.06 24.05
N VAL A 156 -4.54 0.65 23.50
CA VAL A 156 -4.93 0.97 22.11
C VAL A 156 -4.89 2.48 21.86
N GLN A 157 -5.43 3.27 22.79
CA GLN A 157 -5.41 4.72 22.69
C GLN A 157 -3.99 5.29 22.71
N ASP A 158 -3.10 4.72 23.53
CA ASP A 158 -1.70 5.18 23.59
C ASP A 158 -0.96 4.93 22.28
N LEU A 159 -1.19 3.78 21.64
CA LEU A 159 -0.61 3.48 20.32
C LEU A 159 -1.06 4.51 19.26
N ILE A 160 -2.36 4.82 19.27
CA ILE A 160 -2.97 5.80 18.36
C ILE A 160 -2.35 7.19 18.61
N ASP A 161 -2.27 7.63 19.87
CA ASP A 161 -1.75 8.94 20.24
C ASP A 161 -0.27 9.10 19.85
N LEU A 162 0.54 8.06 20.09
CA LEU A 162 1.95 8.04 19.71
C LEU A 162 2.14 8.14 18.19
N ARG A 163 1.37 7.37 17.41
CA ARG A 163 1.50 7.39 15.95
C ARG A 163 1.00 8.70 15.34
N ARG A 164 -0.12 9.24 15.81
CA ARG A 164 -0.59 10.60 15.45
C ARG A 164 0.44 11.66 15.82
N GLY A 165 1.12 11.49 16.96
CA GLY A 165 2.26 12.30 17.39
C GLY A 165 3.56 12.07 16.60
N SER A 166 3.53 11.29 15.51
CA SER A 166 4.71 10.95 14.70
C SER A 166 5.87 10.33 15.49
N VAL A 167 5.53 9.59 16.55
CA VAL A 167 6.47 8.79 17.33
C VAL A 167 6.71 7.46 16.62
N THR A 168 7.96 7.01 16.63
CA THR A 168 8.38 5.74 16.05
C THR A 168 9.22 4.97 17.07
N ALA A 169 9.16 3.64 17.05
CA ALA A 169 10.02 2.82 17.89
C ALA A 169 11.51 3.06 17.56
N PHE A 170 11.84 3.40 16.31
CA PHE A 170 13.19 3.80 15.92
C PHE A 170 13.65 5.05 16.68
N PHE A 171 12.85 6.11 16.72
CA PHE A 171 13.19 7.30 17.50
C PHE A 171 13.35 6.97 18.98
N THR A 172 12.40 6.24 19.56
CA THR A 172 12.44 5.85 20.97
C THR A 172 13.67 5.03 21.31
N SER A 173 14.00 4.00 20.52
CA SER A 173 15.20 3.16 20.70
C SER A 173 16.47 3.99 20.67
N ASN A 174 16.66 4.86 19.67
CA ASN A 174 17.86 5.69 19.59
C ASN A 174 17.97 6.66 20.78
N MET A 175 16.85 7.18 21.29
CA MET A 175 16.88 7.98 22.51
C MET A 175 17.28 7.13 23.73
N MET A 176 16.83 5.89 23.84
CA MET A 176 17.27 4.98 24.91
C MET A 176 18.75 4.64 24.81
N ASP A 177 19.29 4.46 23.59
CA ASP A 177 20.71 4.21 23.34
C ASP A 177 21.59 5.39 23.77
N LEU A 178 21.06 6.62 23.73
CA LEU A 178 21.69 7.84 24.26
C LEU A 178 21.59 7.96 25.80
N GLY A 179 21.02 6.96 26.48
CA GLY A 179 20.93 6.90 27.94
C GLY A 179 19.73 7.63 28.54
N TYR A 180 18.68 7.90 27.76
CA TYR A 180 17.39 8.36 28.30
C TYR A 180 16.59 7.16 28.82
N THR A 181 16.04 7.30 30.02
CA THR A 181 15.27 6.24 30.69
C THR A 181 13.81 6.20 30.20
N LEU A 182 13.11 5.10 30.47
CA LEU A 182 11.67 4.98 30.19
C LEU A 182 10.84 6.04 30.91
N GLU A 183 11.26 6.45 32.11
CA GLU A 183 10.57 7.50 32.88
C GLU A 183 10.71 8.87 32.20
N GLU A 184 11.90 9.19 31.66
CA GLU A 184 12.12 10.41 30.89
C GLU A 184 11.41 10.36 29.53
N LEU A 185 11.43 9.19 28.88
CA LEU A 185 10.76 8.93 27.61
C LEU A 185 9.32 8.46 27.80
N SER A 186 8.57 9.14 28.68
CA SER A 186 7.13 8.90 28.82
C SER A 186 6.39 9.14 27.50
N LYS A 187 5.19 8.58 27.34
CA LYS A 187 4.33 8.80 26.16
C LYS A 187 4.19 10.29 25.84
N GLU A 188 3.88 11.10 26.86
CA GLU A 188 3.70 12.54 26.73
C GLU A 188 4.99 13.22 26.27
N ASN A 189 6.13 12.82 26.83
CA ASN A 189 7.42 13.40 26.46
C ASN A 189 7.87 13.02 25.05
N LEU A 190 7.63 11.77 24.62
CA LEU A 190 7.86 11.35 23.24
C LEU A 190 7.04 12.19 22.27
N ILE A 191 5.74 12.37 22.53
CA ILE A 191 4.85 13.19 21.70
C ILE A 191 5.31 14.65 21.69
N ARG A 192 5.65 15.22 22.86
CA ARG A 192 6.13 16.61 22.98
C ARG A 192 7.43 16.84 22.21
N MET A 193 8.37 15.91 22.28
CA MET A 193 9.62 15.99 21.51
C MET A 193 9.34 15.97 20.00
N ARG A 194 8.48 15.04 19.55
CA ARG A 194 8.16 14.92 18.13
C ARG A 194 7.36 16.11 17.59
N SER A 195 6.47 16.70 18.37
CA SER A 195 5.67 17.86 17.94
C SER A 195 6.52 19.09 17.61
N VAL A 196 7.68 19.24 18.24
CA VAL A 196 8.65 20.30 17.93
C VAL A 196 9.79 19.83 17.02
N ASN A 197 9.73 18.61 16.48
CA ASN A 197 10.77 18.00 15.63
C ASN A 197 12.12 17.82 16.34
N VAL A 198 12.12 17.37 17.60
CA VAL A 198 13.34 16.83 18.24
C VAL A 198 13.71 15.49 17.60
N THR A 199 14.99 15.29 17.35
CA THR A 199 15.57 14.07 16.79
C THR A 199 16.67 13.52 17.70
N HIS A 200 17.01 12.23 17.57
CA HIS A 200 18.12 11.64 18.32
C HIS A 200 19.46 12.26 17.90
N GLN A 201 19.63 12.66 16.63
CA GLN A 201 20.84 13.37 16.18
C GLN A 201 21.00 14.73 16.86
N LEU A 202 19.90 15.43 17.16
CA LEU A 202 19.95 16.67 17.94
C LEU A 202 20.43 16.38 19.36
N ALA A 203 19.89 15.33 20.01
CA ALA A 203 20.29 14.95 21.34
C ALA A 203 21.77 14.52 21.39
N GLU A 204 22.22 13.69 20.46
CA GLU A 204 23.61 13.26 20.28
C GLU A 204 24.55 14.47 20.13
N ARG A 205 24.25 15.39 19.22
CA ARG A 205 25.06 16.60 19.03
C ARG A 205 25.18 17.44 20.31
N LEU A 206 24.09 17.62 21.04
CA LEU A 206 24.10 18.43 22.28
C LEU A 206 24.89 17.71 23.40
N ILE A 207 24.83 16.38 23.47
CA ILE A 207 25.65 15.59 24.38
C ILE A 207 27.14 15.76 24.05
N GLU A 208 27.49 15.71 22.76
CA GLU A 208 28.87 15.93 22.29
C GLU A 208 29.35 17.35 22.64
N GLU A 209 28.57 18.38 22.36
CA GLU A 209 28.91 19.78 22.67
C GLU A 209 29.15 19.98 24.19
N GLN A 210 28.28 19.43 25.04
CA GLN A 210 28.40 19.57 26.51
C GLN A 210 29.53 18.74 27.12
N SER A 211 29.94 17.67 26.45
CA SER A 211 31.12 16.88 26.85
C SER A 211 32.43 17.68 26.70
N VAL A 212 32.48 18.60 25.73
CA VAL A 212 33.64 19.48 25.48
C VAL A 212 33.69 20.65 26.47
N GLU A 213 32.54 21.11 26.97
CA GLU A 213 32.41 22.28 27.85
C GLU A 213 32.52 21.97 29.36
N GLU A 214 33.04 20.80 29.75
CA GLU A 214 33.25 20.34 31.16
C GLU A 214 31.99 20.24 32.04
N THR A 215 30.78 20.50 31.51
CA THR A 215 29.51 20.34 32.23
C THR A 215 29.08 18.87 32.31
N GLY A 216 29.48 18.04 31.34
CA GLY A 216 29.41 16.57 31.37
C GLY A 216 28.02 15.96 31.58
N THR A 217 26.95 16.77 31.54
CA THR A 217 25.59 16.37 31.90
C THR A 217 24.78 16.24 30.62
N ARG A 218 24.18 15.06 30.38
CA ARG A 218 23.26 14.85 29.25
C ARG A 218 22.09 15.85 29.32
N PRO A 219 21.67 16.49 28.22
CA PRO A 219 20.54 17.39 28.23
C PRO A 219 19.25 16.63 28.57
N SER A 220 18.45 17.23 29.44
CA SER A 220 17.11 16.75 29.78
C SER A 220 16.15 16.86 28.58
N VAL A 221 15.04 16.13 28.63
CA VAL A 221 13.98 16.22 27.60
C VAL A 221 13.49 17.66 27.42
N ASP A 222 13.29 18.40 28.51
CA ASP A 222 12.82 19.78 28.44
C ASP A 222 13.87 20.72 27.84
N GLU A 223 15.17 20.47 28.03
CA GLU A 223 16.23 21.22 27.37
C GLU A 223 16.27 20.96 25.87
N LEU A 224 16.10 19.70 25.43
CA LEU A 224 16.00 19.37 24.00
C LEU A 224 14.83 20.11 23.33
N ILE A 225 13.65 20.07 23.98
CA ILE A 225 12.45 20.76 23.50
C ILE A 225 12.68 22.27 23.45
N ARG A 226 13.20 22.86 24.54
CA ARG A 226 13.47 24.29 24.63
C ARG A 226 14.45 24.74 23.56
N TYR A 227 15.55 24.02 23.39
CA TYR A 227 16.56 24.30 22.38
C TYR A 227 15.95 24.29 20.98
N ARG A 228 15.09 23.30 20.69
CA ARG A 228 14.47 23.18 19.38
C ARG A 228 13.46 24.30 19.10
N ILE A 229 12.68 24.72 20.11
CA ILE A 229 11.76 25.86 20.00
C ILE A 229 12.51 27.18 19.82
N SER A 230 13.62 27.39 20.56
CA SER A 230 14.37 28.65 20.52
C SER A 230 15.13 28.88 19.20
N ASN A 231 15.38 27.83 18.42
CA ASN A 231 16.15 27.87 17.18
C ASN A 231 15.26 27.60 15.93
N GLN A 232 13.96 27.89 16.03
CA GLN A 232 13.02 27.95 14.90
C GLN A 232 12.78 29.40 14.50
#